data_AF-A0A935X1N2-F1
#
_entry.id   AF-A0A935X1N2-F1
#
_cell.length_a   1.000
_cell.length_b   1.000
_cell.length_c   1.000
_cell.angle_alpha   90.00
_cell.angle_beta   90.00
_cell.angle_gamma   90.00
#
_symmetry.space_group_name_H-M   'P 1'
#
loop_
_entity.id
_entity.type
_entity.pdbx_description
1 polymer ?
#
loop_
_entity_poly.entity_id
_entity_poly.type
_entity_poly.pdbx_seq_one_letter_code
_entity_poly.pdbx_strand_id
1 'polypeptide(L)'
;MNDFMAARAQMALSLGFHIVFAAIGMAMPVLMVLAEWAWIRRRNAVDRILAERWAKGTAVLFAIGAVSGTALSFELGLLWPTFMRHAGPMVGMPFSLEGFAFFLEAIFLGIYLYGWNRVSERVHILAGAMVAVSGIASGALVIAANAWMNTPQDSMS
;
A
#
# COMPACT_ATOMS: atom_id res chain seq x y z
N MET A 1 14.13 -23.23 -19.83
CA MET A 1 12.85 -22.59 -19.48
C MET A 1 12.34 -21.90 -20.73
N ASN A 2 11.06 -22.05 -21.12
CA ASN A 2 10.51 -21.23 -22.20
C ASN A 2 10.11 -19.84 -21.66
N ASP A 3 9.95 -18.86 -22.54
CA ASP A 3 9.70 -17.45 -22.16
C ASP A 3 8.45 -17.30 -21.29
N PHE A 4 7.40 -18.06 -21.59
CA PHE A 4 6.16 -18.07 -20.80
C PHE A 4 6.39 -18.52 -19.35
N MET A 5 7.13 -19.62 -19.15
CA MET A 5 7.42 -20.12 -17.80
C MET A 5 8.38 -19.18 -17.05
N ALA A 6 9.31 -18.53 -17.76
CA ALA A 6 10.17 -17.51 -17.17
C ALA A 6 9.36 -16.29 -16.71
N ALA A 7 8.46 -15.78 -17.54
CA ALA A 7 7.55 -14.67 -17.19
C ALA A 7 6.68 -15.00 -15.97
N ARG A 8 6.13 -16.22 -15.90
CA ARG A 8 5.37 -16.69 -14.73
C ARG A 8 6.22 -16.77 -13.47
N ALA A 9 7.42 -17.34 -13.56
CA ALA A 9 8.31 -17.49 -12.42
C ALA A 9 8.78 -16.13 -11.88
N GLN A 10 9.12 -15.20 -12.77
CA GLN A 10 9.54 -13.86 -12.39
C GLN A 10 8.40 -13.09 -11.71
N MET A 11 7.21 -13.05 -12.32
CA MET A 11 6.04 -12.40 -11.71
C MET A 11 5.71 -13.03 -10.34
N ALA A 12 5.79 -14.36 -10.21
CA ALA A 12 5.54 -15.04 -8.94
C ALA A 12 6.57 -14.66 -7.85
N LEU A 13 7.85 -14.55 -8.21
CA LEU A 13 8.90 -14.13 -7.29
C LEU A 13 8.70 -12.68 -6.84
N SER A 14 8.52 -11.77 -7.81
CA SER A 14 8.32 -10.33 -7.55
C SER A 14 7.08 -10.09 -6.70
N LEU A 15 5.96 -10.77 -7.01
CA LEU A 15 4.72 -10.65 -6.25
C LEU A 15 4.84 -11.28 -4.86
N GLY A 16 5.49 -12.44 -4.75
CA GLY A 16 5.74 -13.11 -3.48
C GLY A 16 6.65 -12.29 -2.54
N PHE A 17 7.61 -11.57 -3.10
CA PHE A 17 8.40 -10.59 -2.34
C PHE A 17 7.53 -9.39 -1.92
N HIS A 18 6.83 -8.77 -2.87
CA HIS A 18 6.06 -7.55 -2.64
C HIS A 18 4.97 -7.73 -1.59
N ILE A 19 4.23 -8.84 -1.61
CA ILE A 19 3.07 -9.04 -0.72
C ILE A 19 3.43 -9.03 0.77
N VAL A 20 4.65 -9.44 1.13
CA VAL A 20 5.13 -9.37 2.52
C VAL A 20 5.16 -7.92 2.99
N PHE A 21 5.73 -7.03 2.17
CA PHE A 21 5.85 -5.61 2.50
C PHE A 21 4.52 -4.88 2.36
N ALA A 22 3.71 -5.22 1.35
CA ALA A 22 2.37 -4.65 1.18
C ALA A 22 1.45 -4.97 2.37
N ALA A 23 1.42 -6.24 2.81
CA ALA A 23 0.59 -6.64 3.96
C ALA A 23 1.00 -5.93 5.25
N ILE A 24 2.30 -5.85 5.52
CA ILE A 24 2.81 -5.13 6.71
C ILE A 24 2.58 -3.62 6.57
N GLY A 25 2.76 -3.07 5.37
CA GLY A 25 2.51 -1.67 5.04
C GLY A 25 1.07 -1.25 5.29
N MET A 26 0.09 -2.13 5.08
CA MET A 26 -1.32 -1.86 5.43
C MET A 26 -1.62 -2.01 6.93
N ALA A 27 -1.01 -3.00 7.59
CA ALA A 27 -1.32 -3.32 8.99
C ALA A 27 -0.67 -2.35 10.00
N MET A 28 0.59 -1.99 9.78
CA MET A 28 1.36 -1.19 10.73
C MET A 28 0.79 0.22 10.96
N PRO A 29 0.29 0.96 9.96
CA PRO A 29 -0.38 2.24 10.17
C PRO A 29 -1.56 2.17 11.13
N VAL A 30 -2.35 1.09 11.09
CA VAL A 30 -3.45 0.87 12.05
C VAL A 30 -2.89 0.78 13.47
N LEU A 31 -1.83 -0.01 13.66
CA LEU A 31 -1.17 -0.17 14.95
C LEU A 31 -0.55 1.14 15.45
N MET A 32 0.06 1.94 14.56
CA MET A 32 0.60 3.25 14.88
C MET A 32 -0.48 4.19 15.41
N VAL A 33 -1.62 4.27 14.71
CA VAL A 33 -2.76 5.11 15.10
C VAL A 33 -3.34 4.67 16.44
N LEU A 34 -3.46 3.36 16.68
CA LEU A 34 -3.94 2.83 17.95
C LEU A 34 -2.98 3.17 19.10
N ALA A 35 -1.67 3.10 18.87
CA ALA A 35 -0.67 3.48 19.85
C ALA A 35 -0.72 4.99 20.16
N GLU A 36 -0.79 5.85 19.14
CA GLU A 36 -0.94 7.30 19.35
C GLU A 36 -2.24 7.63 20.08
N TRP A 37 -3.35 7.00 19.70
CA TRP A 37 -4.64 7.20 20.36
C TRP A 37 -4.61 6.79 21.83
N ALA A 38 -3.95 5.67 22.15
CA ALA A 38 -3.74 5.24 23.51
C ALA A 38 -2.90 6.26 24.32
N TRP A 39 -1.86 6.83 23.70
CA TRP A 39 -1.10 7.92 24.29
C TRP A 39 -1.96 9.17 24.53
N ILE A 40 -2.79 9.58 23.56
CA ILE A 40 -3.67 10.75 23.70
C ILE A 40 -4.65 10.58 24.88
N ARG A 41 -5.19 9.37 25.06
CA ARG A 41 -6.12 9.05 26.15
C ARG A 41 -5.46 8.94 27.51
N ARG A 42 -4.33 8.25 27.59
CA ARG A 42 -3.71 7.85 28.88
C ARG A 42 -2.51 8.70 29.28
N ARG A 43 -1.95 9.46 28.32
CA ARG A 43 -0.69 10.22 28.45
C ARG A 43 0.49 9.38 28.93
N ASN A 44 0.47 8.08 28.62
CA ASN A 44 1.56 7.15 28.93
C ASN A 44 2.70 7.30 27.91
N ALA A 45 3.91 7.62 28.39
CA ALA A 45 5.09 7.81 27.54
C ALA A 45 5.43 6.57 26.70
N VAL A 46 5.13 5.37 27.18
CA VAL A 46 5.40 4.11 26.45
C VAL A 46 4.61 4.04 25.14
N ASP A 47 3.34 4.45 25.15
CA ASP A 47 2.47 4.42 23.97
C ASP A 47 2.99 5.37 22.87
N ARG A 48 3.49 6.56 23.26
CA ARG A 48 4.12 7.50 22.34
C ARG A 48 5.40 6.94 21.74
N ILE A 49 6.28 6.37 22.57
CA ILE A 49 7.53 5.75 22.11
C ILE A 49 7.23 4.63 21.11
N LEU A 50 6.17 3.85 21.37
CA LEU A 50 5.73 2.78 20.48
C LEU A 50 5.30 3.34 19.13
N ALA A 51 4.43 4.35 19.11
CA ALA A 51 3.99 5.02 17.89
C ALA A 51 5.16 5.59 17.07
N GLU A 52 6.11 6.27 17.72
CA GLU A 52 7.29 6.85 17.06
C GLU A 52 8.23 5.77 16.48
N ARG A 53 8.46 4.67 17.21
CA ARG A 53 9.32 3.57 16.74
C ARG A 53 8.68 2.81 15.59
N TRP A 54 7.40 2.49 15.70
CA TRP A 54 6.66 1.82 14.64
C TRP A 54 6.56 2.67 13.38
N ALA A 55 6.40 3.99 13.50
CA ALA A 55 6.44 4.88 12.35
C ALA A 55 7.74 4.78 11.55
N LYS A 56 8.89 4.80 12.24
CA LYS A 56 10.21 4.67 11.60
C LYS A 56 10.37 3.33 10.88
N GLY A 57 9.94 2.23 11.50
CA GLY A 57 9.95 0.91 10.86
C GLY A 57 9.03 0.85 9.64
N THR A 58 7.82 1.38 9.77
CA THR A 58 6.82 1.45 8.70
C THR A 58 7.35 2.24 7.51
N ALA A 59 8.06 3.34 7.73
CA ALA A 59 8.67 4.13 6.66
C ALA A 59 9.65 3.33 5.80
N VAL A 60 10.49 2.49 6.43
CA VAL A 60 11.44 1.62 5.72
C VAL A 60 10.71 0.56 4.92
N LEU A 61 9.72 -0.10 5.53
CA LEU A 61 8.94 -1.15 4.87
C LEU A 61 8.11 -0.59 3.72
N PHE A 62 7.53 0.60 3.90
CA PHE A 62 6.80 1.34 2.89
C PHE A 62 7.68 1.63 1.67
N ALA A 63 8.92 2.10 1.87
CA ALA A 63 9.84 2.37 0.77
C ALA A 63 10.17 1.09 -0.03
N ILE A 64 10.37 -0.05 0.64
CA ILE A 64 10.60 -1.34 -0.02
C ILE A 64 9.35 -1.79 -0.80
N GLY A 65 8.17 -1.64 -0.18
CA GLY A 65 6.88 -1.90 -0.82
C GLY A 65 6.69 -1.06 -2.08
N ALA A 66 6.97 0.24 -2.02
CA ALA A 66 6.85 1.18 -3.14
C ALA A 66 7.70 0.76 -4.35
N VAL A 67 8.97 0.42 -4.10
CA VAL A 67 9.91 0.02 -5.16
C VAL A 67 9.49 -1.30 -5.79
N SER A 68 9.11 -2.28 -4.96
CA SER A 68 8.66 -3.59 -5.46
C SER A 68 7.31 -3.53 -6.20
N GLY A 69 6.36 -2.68 -5.76
CA GLY A 69 5.10 -2.46 -6.47
C GLY A 69 5.29 -1.75 -7.80
N THR A 70 6.23 -0.81 -7.86
CA THR A 70 6.66 -0.18 -9.13
C THR A 70 7.20 -1.23 -10.09
N ALA A 71 8.07 -2.12 -9.62
CA ALA A 71 8.60 -3.21 -10.45
C ALA A 71 7.48 -4.10 -11.01
N LEU A 72 6.49 -4.49 -10.18
CA LEU A 72 5.33 -5.26 -10.63
C LEU A 72 4.50 -4.54 -11.70
N SER A 73 4.32 -3.23 -11.57
CA SER A 73 3.58 -2.42 -12.55
C SER A 73 4.24 -2.48 -13.93
N PHE A 74 5.57 -2.41 -13.98
CA PHE A 74 6.33 -2.61 -15.23
C PHE A 74 6.30 -4.06 -15.72
N GLU A 75 6.44 -5.03 -14.81
CA GLU A 75 6.38 -6.46 -15.17
C GLU A 75 5.03 -6.83 -15.80
N LEU A 76 3.92 -6.24 -15.35
CA LEU A 76 2.61 -6.48 -15.95
C LEU A 76 2.55 -6.03 -17.42
N GLY A 77 3.15 -4.88 -17.75
CA GLY A 77 3.23 -4.38 -19.12
C GLY A 77 4.23 -5.14 -20.01
N LEU A 78 5.41 -5.45 -19.46
CA LEU A 78 6.52 -6.05 -20.22
C LEU A 78 6.35 -7.55 -20.42
N LEU A 79 5.92 -8.27 -19.38
CA LEU A 79 5.81 -9.73 -19.41
C LEU A 79 4.44 -10.20 -19.94
N TRP A 80 3.39 -9.36 -19.82
CA TRP A 80 2.02 -9.70 -20.19
C TRP A 80 1.37 -8.71 -21.17
N PRO A 81 2.02 -8.36 -22.31
CA PRO A 81 1.54 -7.30 -23.20
C PRO A 81 0.19 -7.62 -23.86
N THR A 82 -0.04 -8.89 -24.23
CA THR A 82 -1.34 -9.32 -24.78
C THR A 82 -2.44 -9.30 -23.72
N PHE A 83 -2.13 -9.62 -22.46
CA PHE A 83 -3.10 -9.46 -21.37
C PHE A 83 -3.44 -7.98 -21.19
N MET A 84 -2.45 -7.11 -21.08
CA MET A 84 -2.66 -5.67 -20.88
C MET A 84 -3.40 -4.99 -22.04
N ARG A 85 -3.24 -5.48 -23.27
CA ARG A 85 -4.03 -5.01 -24.42
C ARG A 85 -5.54 -5.22 -24.24
N HIS A 86 -5.97 -6.31 -23.60
CA HIS A 86 -7.39 -6.65 -23.44
C HIS A 86 -7.94 -6.30 -22.06
N ALA A 87 -7.19 -6.61 -21.00
CA ALA A 87 -7.59 -6.38 -19.61
C ALA A 87 -7.26 -4.97 -19.11
N GLY A 88 -6.28 -4.29 -19.72
CA GLY A 88 -5.81 -2.96 -19.30
C GLY A 88 -6.93 -1.92 -19.12
N PRO A 89 -7.93 -1.81 -20.02
CA PRO A 89 -9.06 -0.91 -19.82
C PRO A 89 -9.87 -1.17 -18.53
N MET A 90 -9.93 -2.41 -18.07
CA MET A 90 -10.70 -2.81 -16.89
C MET A 90 -9.88 -2.74 -15.60
N VAL A 91 -8.64 -3.26 -15.62
CA VAL A 91 -7.77 -3.30 -14.42
C VAL A 91 -6.99 -1.99 -14.22
N GLY A 92 -6.82 -1.19 -15.27
CA GLY A 92 -6.05 0.05 -15.22
C GLY A 92 -6.65 1.12 -14.33
N MET A 93 -7.98 1.20 -14.24
CA MET A 93 -8.64 2.16 -13.35
C MET A 93 -8.40 1.82 -11.86
N PRO A 94 -8.63 0.57 -11.38
CA PRO A 94 -8.22 0.16 -10.04
C PRO A 94 -6.75 0.45 -9.72
N PHE A 95 -5.81 0.10 -10.62
CA PHE A 95 -4.37 0.37 -10.41
C PHE A 95 -4.05 1.87 -10.38
N SER A 96 -4.75 2.70 -11.17
CA SER A 96 -4.56 4.16 -11.13
C SER A 96 -5.05 4.77 -9.81
N LEU A 97 -6.21 4.29 -9.30
CA LEU A 97 -6.72 4.68 -8.00
C LEU A 97 -5.83 4.18 -6.85
N GLU A 98 -5.26 2.99 -6.99
CA GLU A 98 -4.28 2.46 -6.04
C GLU A 98 -3.07 3.39 -5.97
N GLY A 99 -2.52 3.81 -7.12
CA GLY A 99 -1.43 4.78 -7.17
C GLY A 99 -1.76 6.12 -6.49
N PHE A 100 -3.01 6.59 -6.62
CA PHE A 100 -3.47 7.78 -5.91
C PHE A 100 -3.55 7.55 -4.39
N ALA A 101 -4.12 6.43 -3.95
CA ALA A 101 -4.19 6.06 -2.53
C ALA A 101 -2.78 5.92 -1.92
N PHE A 102 -1.87 5.26 -2.63
CA PHE A 102 -0.47 5.13 -2.24
C PHE A 102 0.23 6.50 -2.11
N PHE A 103 -0.06 7.44 -3.01
CA PHE A 103 0.49 8.79 -2.91
C PHE A 103 -0.05 9.57 -1.71
N LEU A 104 -1.35 9.43 -1.40
CA LEU A 104 -1.92 9.98 -0.16
C LEU A 104 -1.23 9.37 1.07
N GLU A 105 -1.05 8.05 1.08
CA GLU A 105 -0.34 7.35 2.14
C GLU A 105 1.07 7.92 2.35
N ALA A 106 1.83 8.13 1.27
CA ALA A 106 3.17 8.72 1.34
C ALA A 106 3.19 10.14 1.94
N ILE A 107 2.26 11.01 1.51
CA ILE A 107 2.15 12.38 2.03
C ILE A 107 1.85 12.36 3.53
N PHE A 108 0.81 11.64 3.94
CA PHE A 108 0.38 11.61 5.33
C PHE A 108 1.36 10.87 6.23
N LEU A 109 2.07 9.86 5.71
CA LEU A 109 3.15 9.20 6.45
C LEU A 109 4.31 10.16 6.70
N GLY A 110 4.65 11.01 5.72
CA GLY A 110 5.62 12.10 5.92
C GLY A 110 5.19 13.07 7.01
N ILE A 111 3.92 13.47 7.02
CA ILE A 111 3.36 14.32 8.08
C ILE A 111 3.43 13.60 9.45
N TYR A 112 3.10 12.32 9.52
CA TYR A 112 3.14 11.54 10.76
C TYR A 112 4.56 11.34 11.29
N LEU A 113 5.54 11.14 10.40
CA LEU A 113 6.95 10.95 10.79
C LEU A 113 7.57 12.24 11.34
N TYR A 114 7.29 13.37 10.70
CA TYR A 114 7.96 14.63 10.97
C TYR A 114 7.09 15.65 11.71
N GLY A 115 5.81 15.35 11.94
CA GLY A 115 4.82 16.24 12.53
C GLY A 115 4.85 16.31 14.05
N TRP A 116 5.54 15.40 14.73
CA TRP A 116 5.70 15.45 16.18
C TRP A 116 6.21 16.81 16.64
N ASN A 117 5.45 17.46 17.54
CA ASN A 117 5.70 18.81 18.05
C ASN A 117 5.73 19.94 16.98
N ARG A 118 5.33 19.67 15.73
CA ARG A 118 5.25 20.65 14.62
C ARG A 118 3.81 20.90 14.16
N VAL A 119 2.93 19.91 14.28
CA VAL A 119 1.50 20.04 14.03
C VAL A 119 0.70 19.81 15.32
N SER A 120 -0.58 20.18 15.31
CA SER A 120 -1.46 19.89 16.44
C SER A 120 -1.69 18.38 16.59
N GLU A 121 -1.92 17.92 17.81
CA GLU A 121 -2.21 16.52 18.12
C GLU A 121 -3.35 15.93 17.28
N ARG A 122 -4.40 16.73 17.00
CA ARG A 122 -5.52 16.32 16.15
C ARG A 122 -5.12 16.09 14.70
N VAL A 123 -4.24 16.95 14.17
CA VAL A 123 -3.71 16.80 12.81
C VAL A 123 -2.77 15.62 12.73
N HIS A 124 -1.98 15.38 13.77
CA HIS A 124 -1.05 14.26 13.82
C HIS A 124 -1.77 12.90 13.76
N ILE A 125 -2.74 12.67 14.65
CA ILE A 125 -3.51 11.42 14.63
C ILE A 125 -4.35 11.29 13.35
N LEU A 126 -4.88 12.39 12.80
CA LEU A 126 -5.59 12.38 11.53
C LEU A 126 -4.67 11.96 10.38
N ALA A 127 -3.42 12.45 10.35
CA ALA A 127 -2.44 12.02 9.37
C ALA A 127 -2.22 10.50 9.46
N GLY A 128 -2.02 9.95 10.66
CA GLY A 128 -1.89 8.51 10.84
C GLY A 128 -3.12 7.74 10.36
N ALA A 129 -4.33 8.24 10.68
CA ALA A 129 -5.58 7.62 10.23
C ALA A 129 -5.71 7.64 8.70
N MET A 130 -5.29 8.71 8.04
CA MET A 130 -5.27 8.79 6.58
C MET A 130 -4.28 7.80 5.95
N VAL A 131 -3.12 7.56 6.58
CA VAL A 131 -2.20 6.49 6.15
C VAL A 131 -2.90 5.13 6.20
N ALA A 132 -3.54 4.79 7.32
CA ALA A 132 -4.23 3.51 7.50
C ALA A 132 -5.40 3.31 6.52
N VAL A 133 -6.24 4.34 6.34
CA VAL A 133 -7.38 4.28 5.40
C VAL A 133 -6.90 4.15 3.97
N SER A 134 -5.86 4.89 3.58
CA SER A 134 -5.31 4.84 2.23
C SER A 134 -4.71 3.47 1.92
N GLY A 135 -3.97 2.87 2.87
CA GLY A 135 -3.42 1.52 2.71
C GLY A 135 -4.50 0.46 2.55
N ILE A 136 -5.56 0.50 3.36
CA ILE A 136 -6.70 -0.43 3.23
C ILE A 136 -7.41 -0.24 1.89
N ALA A 137 -7.62 1.02 1.46
CA ALA A 137 -8.25 1.32 0.17
C ALA A 137 -7.39 0.81 -1.01
N SER A 138 -6.07 1.01 -0.94
CA SER A 138 -5.10 0.47 -1.90
C SER A 138 -5.23 -1.06 -2.02
N GLY A 139 -5.18 -1.77 -0.89
CA GLY A 139 -5.38 -3.22 -0.87
C GLY A 139 -6.74 -3.66 -1.44
N ALA A 140 -7.82 -2.94 -1.14
CA ALA A 140 -9.14 -3.23 -1.68
C ALA A 140 -9.19 -3.09 -3.21
N LEU A 141 -8.53 -2.08 -3.79
CA LEU A 141 -8.45 -1.85 -5.23
C LEU A 141 -7.65 -2.96 -5.94
N VAL A 142 -6.51 -3.35 -5.38
CA VAL A 142 -5.69 -4.46 -5.91
C VAL A 142 -6.47 -5.77 -5.87
N ILE A 143 -7.14 -6.06 -4.74
CA ILE A 143 -7.98 -7.26 -4.61
C ILE A 143 -9.15 -7.21 -5.60
N ALA A 144 -9.77 -6.04 -5.82
CA ALA A 144 -10.83 -5.88 -6.81
C ALA A 144 -10.34 -6.17 -8.24
N ALA A 145 -9.16 -5.68 -8.61
CA ALA A 145 -8.53 -6.01 -9.90
C ALA A 145 -8.29 -7.52 -10.04
N ASN A 146 -7.72 -8.16 -9.02
CA ASN A 146 -7.52 -9.60 -8.99
C ASN A 146 -8.84 -10.39 -9.01
N ALA A 147 -9.88 -9.92 -8.32
CA ALA A 147 -11.20 -10.54 -8.34
C ALA A 147 -11.81 -10.51 -9.74
N TRP A 148 -11.74 -9.37 -10.44
CA TRP A 148 -12.15 -9.27 -11.83
C TRP A 148 -11.36 -10.21 -12.74
N MET A 149 -10.04 -10.38 -12.52
CA MET A 149 -9.24 -11.34 -13.28
C MET A 149 -9.69 -12.80 -13.10
N ASN A 150 -10.30 -13.15 -11.96
CA ASN A 150 -10.84 -14.49 -11.71
C ASN A 150 -12.26 -14.68 -12.27
N THR A 151 -13.07 -13.63 -12.26
CA THR A 151 -14.44 -13.64 -12.82
C THR A 151 -14.66 -12.42 -13.71
N PRO A 152 -14.12 -12.42 -14.94
CA PRO A 152 -14.26 -11.28 -15.84
C PRO A 152 -15.73 -11.10 -16.20
N GLN A 153 -16.26 -9.91 -15.98
CA GLN A 153 -17.54 -9.48 -16.50
C GLN A 153 -17.30 -8.25 -17.38
N ASP A 154 -17.95 -8.23 -18.53
CA ASP A 154 -17.99 -7.04 -19.37
C ASP A 154 -18.98 -6.06 -18.74
N SER A 155 -18.52 -4.88 -18.36
CA SER A 155 -19.40 -3.80 -17.88
C SER A 155 -20.15 -3.09 -19.02
N MET A 156 -20.16 -3.67 -20.22
CA MET A 156 -20.76 -3.13 -21.45
C MET A 156 -21.74 -4.13 -22.12
N SER A 157 -22.58 -4.80 -21.33
CA SER A 157 -23.83 -5.41 -21.82
C SER A 157 -25.04 -4.64 -21.30
#